data_AF-A0A2I0SZ31-F1
#
_entry.id   AF-A0A2I0SZ31-F1
#
_cell.length_a   1.000
_cell.length_b   1.000
_cell.length_c   1.000
_cell.angle_alpha   90.00
_cell.angle_beta   90.00
_cell.angle_gamma   90.00
#
_symmetry.space_group_name_H-M   'P 1'
#
loop_
_entity.id
_entity.type
_entity.pdbx_description
1 polymer ?
#
loop_
_entity_poly.entity_id
_entity_poly.type
_entity_poly.pdbx_seq_one_letter_code
_entity_poly.pdbx_strand_id
1 'polypeptide(L)'
;MQNTVVLFSNTDKFVLMQDMCVVCGSFGRGAEGHLLACSQCSQCYHPYCVNSKITKVMLLKGWRCVECIVCEVCGPPPDPPAQT
;
A
#
# COMPACT_ATOMS: atom_id res chain seq x y z
N MET A 1 10.70 -6.35 13.93
CA MET A 1 10.59 -5.87 12.53
C MET A 1 11.90 -5.21 12.17
N GLN A 2 12.52 -5.59 11.07
CA GLN A 2 13.77 -4.97 10.62
C GLN A 2 13.43 -3.89 9.60
N ASN A 3 13.71 -2.64 9.96
CA ASN A 3 13.45 -1.51 9.08
C ASN A 3 14.65 -1.35 8.14
N THR A 4 14.40 -1.42 6.84
CA THR A 4 15.42 -1.21 5.80
C THR A 4 15.20 0.15 5.17
N VAL A 5 16.26 0.96 5.12
CA VAL A 5 16.25 2.26 4.42
C VAL A 5 16.70 2.04 2.98
N VAL A 6 15.92 2.53 2.02
CA VAL A 6 16.31 2.54 0.60
C VAL A 6 16.60 3.97 0.19
N LEU A 7 17.81 4.23 -0.30
CA LEU A 7 18.28 5.57 -0.69
C LEU A 7 18.34 5.69 -2.20
N PHE A 8 17.90 6.84 -2.72
CA PHE A 8 17.93 7.17 -4.14
C PHE A 8 18.46 8.58 -4.35
N SER A 9 19.00 8.83 -5.55
CA SER A 9 19.37 10.20 -5.93
C SER A 9 18.12 11.08 -6.06
N ASN A 10 18.20 12.33 -5.59
CA ASN A 10 17.17 13.34 -5.83
C ASN A 10 17.10 13.80 -7.30
N THR A 11 17.98 13.32 -8.16
CA THR A 11 17.95 13.56 -9.61
C THR A 11 17.44 12.36 -10.40
N ASP A 12 17.13 11.24 -9.74
CA ASP A 12 16.60 10.06 -10.40
C ASP A 12 15.13 10.27 -10.77
N LYS A 13 14.90 10.66 -12.02
CA LYS A 13 13.54 10.93 -12.54
C LYS A 13 12.64 9.70 -12.49
N PHE A 14 13.18 8.49 -12.60
CA PHE A 14 12.37 7.28 -12.54
C PHE A 14 11.79 7.11 -11.14
N VAL A 15 12.64 7.20 -10.12
CA VAL A 15 12.24 7.09 -8.71
C VAL A 15 11.24 8.19 -8.32
N LEU A 16 11.46 9.41 -8.81
CA LEU A 16 10.59 10.55 -8.47
C LEU A 16 9.20 10.51 -9.12
N MET A 17 9.01 9.73 -10.20
CA MET A 17 7.76 9.69 -10.96
C MET A 17 6.99 8.38 -10.82
N GLN A 18 7.49 7.42 -10.04
CA GLN A 18 6.87 6.09 -9.90
C GLN A 18 6.56 5.81 -8.43
N ASP A 19 5.46 5.11 -8.19
CA ASP A 19 5.10 4.64 -6.86
C ASP A 19 5.86 3.37 -6.51
N MET A 20 6.17 3.19 -5.22
CA MET A 20 6.91 2.03 -4.70
C MET A 20 6.04 1.20 -3.76
N CYS A 21 6.15 -0.13 -3.86
CA CYS A 21 5.50 -1.01 -2.91
C CYS A 21 6.12 -0.87 -1.52
N VAL A 22 5.32 -0.48 -0.52
CA VAL A 22 5.78 -0.31 0.87
C VAL A 22 6.20 -1.63 1.53
N VAL A 23 5.71 -2.78 1.03
CA VAL A 23 6.02 -4.10 1.61
C VAL A 23 7.39 -4.60 1.18
N CYS A 24 7.77 -4.41 -0.09
CA CYS A 24 9.02 -4.97 -0.64
C CYS A 24 10.03 -3.92 -1.13
N GLY A 25 9.71 -2.63 -1.06
CA GLY A 25 10.59 -1.54 -1.48
C GLY A 25 10.94 -1.55 -2.98
N SER A 26 10.13 -2.20 -3.80
CA SER A 26 10.37 -2.38 -5.24
C SER A 26 9.26 -1.74 -6.08
N PHE A 27 9.61 -1.30 -7.28
CA PHE A 27 8.68 -0.77 -8.29
C PHE A 27 8.05 -1.87 -9.18
N GLY A 28 8.68 -3.06 -9.23
CA GLY A 28 8.30 -4.13 -10.17
C GLY A 28 8.76 -3.88 -11.61
N ARG A 29 8.45 -4.82 -12.52
CA ARG A 29 8.70 -4.69 -13.97
C ARG A 29 7.52 -5.28 -14.75
N GLY A 30 7.07 -4.58 -15.80
CA GLY A 30 5.91 -5.03 -16.58
C GLY A 30 4.65 -5.17 -15.71
N ALA A 31 3.95 -6.29 -15.83
CA ALA A 31 2.73 -6.56 -15.06
C ALA A 31 2.97 -6.65 -13.54
N GLU A 32 4.18 -7.05 -13.11
CA GLU A 32 4.56 -7.10 -11.70
C GLU A 32 4.67 -5.70 -11.08
N GLY A 33 4.79 -4.64 -11.90
CA GLY A 33 4.80 -3.25 -11.44
C GLY A 33 3.41 -2.65 -11.22
N HIS A 34 2.33 -3.41 -11.41
CA HIS A 34 1.00 -2.92 -11.07
C HIS A 34 0.84 -2.84 -9.56
N LEU A 35 0.44 -1.65 -9.09
CA LEU A 35 0.25 -1.34 -7.68
C LEU A 35 -1.22 -1.08 -7.36
N LEU A 36 -1.61 -1.48 -6.17
CA LEU A 36 -2.82 -1.06 -5.48
C LEU A 36 -2.47 0.14 -4.60
N ALA A 37 -3.04 1.30 -4.93
CA ALA A 37 -2.98 2.48 -4.06
C ALA A 37 -4.15 2.44 -3.07
N CYS A 38 -3.84 2.56 -1.78
CA CYS A 38 -4.89 2.69 -0.77
C CYS A 38 -5.57 4.06 -0.89
N SER A 39 -6.90 4.07 -0.97
CA SER A 39 -7.69 5.30 -1.09
C SER A 39 -7.65 6.22 0.14
N GLN A 40 -7.06 5.77 1.26
CA GLN A 40 -7.04 6.51 2.53
C GLN A 40 -5.64 6.98 2.93
N CYS A 41 -4.62 6.13 2.83
CA CYS A 41 -3.25 6.49 3.23
C CYS A 41 -2.28 6.68 2.04
N SER A 42 -2.76 6.52 0.81
CA SER A 42 -1.99 6.59 -0.44
C SER A 42 -0.76 5.67 -0.53
N GLN A 43 -0.55 4.77 0.43
CA GLN A 43 0.51 3.77 0.32
C GLN A 43 0.18 2.79 -0.80
N CYS A 44 1.23 2.37 -1.50
CA CYS A 44 1.13 1.49 -2.66
C CYS A 44 1.63 0.08 -2.33
N TYR A 45 0.96 -0.93 -2.90
CA TYR A 45 1.21 -2.34 -2.63
C TYR A 45 1.12 -3.15 -3.91
N HIS A 46 2.04 -4.09 -4.13
CA HIS A 46 1.80 -5.09 -5.17
C HIS A 46 0.65 -6.01 -4.73
N PRO A 47 -0.26 -6.41 -5.64
CA PRO A 47 -1.34 -7.34 -5.33
C PRO A 47 -0.85 -8.63 -4.65
N TYR A 48 0.27 -9.18 -5.11
CA TYR A 48 0.87 -10.39 -4.53
C TYR A 48 1.53 -10.15 -3.16
N CYS A 49 2.08 -8.95 -2.90
CA CYS A 49 2.68 -8.61 -1.60
C CYS A 49 1.64 -8.56 -0.47
N VAL A 50 0.37 -8.31 -0.80
CA VAL A 50 -0.75 -8.27 0.15
C VAL A 50 -1.80 -9.37 -0.12
N ASN A 51 -1.43 -10.39 -0.90
CA ASN A 51 -2.29 -11.52 -1.28
C ASN A 51 -3.71 -11.11 -1.73
N SER A 52 -3.81 -9.99 -2.45
CA SER A 52 -5.08 -9.41 -2.91
C SER A 52 -5.32 -9.75 -4.38
N LYS A 53 -6.48 -10.31 -4.68
CA LYS A 53 -6.96 -10.49 -6.05
C LYS A 53 -7.71 -9.25 -6.50
N ILE A 54 -7.32 -8.68 -7.63
CA ILE A 54 -8.02 -7.53 -8.22
C ILE A 54 -9.44 -7.96 -8.61
N THR A 55 -10.45 -7.27 -8.09
CA THR A 55 -11.86 -7.52 -8.42
C THR A 55 -12.49 -6.29 -9.06
N LYS A 56 -13.60 -6.48 -9.79
CA LYS A 56 -14.38 -5.37 -10.35
C LYS A 56 -14.83 -4.37 -9.27
N VAL A 57 -15.15 -4.84 -8.07
CA VAL A 57 -15.57 -3.98 -6.96
C VAL A 57 -14.44 -3.04 -6.54
N MET A 58 -13.20 -3.53 -6.45
CA MET A 58 -12.03 -2.70 -6.13
C MET A 58 -11.80 -1.61 -7.19
N LEU A 59 -12.02 -1.93 -8.47
CA LEU A 59 -11.89 -0.96 -9.55
C LEU A 59 -12.97 0.13 -9.50
N LEU A 60 -14.19 -0.21 -9.05
CA LEU A 60 -15.33 0.71 -9.01
C LEU A 60 -15.40 1.52 -7.72
N LYS A 61 -15.04 0.93 -6.58
CA LYS A 61 -15.18 1.54 -5.25
C LYS A 61 -13.84 1.92 -4.60
N GLY A 62 -12.73 1.62 -5.25
CA GLY A 62 -11.39 1.75 -4.68
C GLY A 62 -11.03 0.57 -3.77
N TRP A 63 -9.79 0.59 -3.31
CA TRP A 63 -9.22 -0.41 -2.41
C TRP A 63 -8.64 0.26 -1.16
N ARG A 64 -8.79 -0.38 0.00
CA ARG A 64 -8.23 0.04 1.28
C ARG A 64 -7.27 -1.03 1.79
N CYS A 65 -6.09 -0.63 2.26
CA CYS A 65 -5.12 -1.55 2.85
C CYS A 65 -5.61 -2.07 4.20
N VAL A 66 -4.93 -3.09 4.74
CA VAL A 66 -5.29 -3.74 6.01
C VAL A 66 -5.34 -2.76 7.18
N GLU A 67 -4.48 -1.74 7.17
CA GLU A 67 -4.45 -0.71 8.23
C GLU A 67 -5.56 0.34 8.09
N CYS A 68 -6.19 0.46 6.92
CA CYS A 68 -7.22 1.47 6.63
C CYS A 68 -8.61 0.89 6.42
N ILE A 69 -8.73 -0.42 6.19
CA ILE A 69 -10.03 -1.06 6.01
C ILE A 69 -10.76 -1.08 7.36
N VAL A 70 -12.00 -0.58 7.35
CA VAL A 70 -12.87 -0.52 8.53
C VAL A 70 -14.20 -1.17 8.21
N CYS A 71 -14.88 -1.68 9.23
CA CYS A 71 -16.25 -2.12 9.07
C CYS A 71 -17.14 -0.90 8.85
N GLU A 72 -17.91 -0.86 7.76
CA GLU A 72 -18.84 0.25 7.49
C GLU A 72 -20.03 0.28 8.46
N VAL A 73 -20.25 -0.80 9.22
CA VAL A 73 -21.31 -0.92 10.23
C VAL A 73 -20.76 -0.64 11.64
N CYS A 74 -19.64 -1.26 12.00
CA CYS A 74 -19.08 -1.18 13.35
C CYS A 74 -18.09 -0.03 13.55
N GLY A 75 -17.53 0.51 12.47
CA GLY A 75 -16.45 1.50 12.53
C GLY A 75 -15.05 0.88 12.74
N PRO A 76 -14.05 1.72 13.04
CA PRO A 76 -12.71 1.26 13.40
C PRO A 76 -12.72 0.54 14.76
N PRO A 77 -11.77 -0.38 15.00
CA PRO A 77 -11.58 -0.94 16.34
C PRO A 77 -11.24 0.18 17.33
N PRO A 78 -11.64 0.07 18.61
CA PRO A 78 -11.21 1.01 19.63
C PRO A 78 -9.68 1.04 19.72
N ASP A 79 -9.12 2.22 19.94
CA ASP A 79 -7.66 2.38 20.05
C ASP A 79 -7.10 1.40 21.10
N PRO A 80 -5.97 0.72 20.79
CA PRO A 80 -5.32 -0.11 21.78
C PRO A 80 -4.97 0.76 23.01
N PRO A 81 -5.13 0.24 24.24
CA PRO A 81 -4.80 1.01 25.43
C PRO A 81 -3.36 1.50 25.31
N ALA A 82 -3.16 2.80 25.51
CA ALA A 82 -1.84 3.41 25.51
C ALA A 82 -0.94 2.59 26.45
N GLN A 83 0.11 1.98 25.89
CA GLN A 83 1.15 1.35 26.71
C GLN A 83 1.87 2.47 27.44
N THR A 84 1.44 2.74 28.68
CA THR A 84 2.21 3.51 29.68
C THR A 84 3.41 2.73 30.15
#